data_AF-A0A2R6CCP2-F1
#
_entry.id   AF-A0A2R6CCP2-F1
#
_cell.length_a   1.000
_cell.length_b   1.000
_cell.length_c   1.000
_cell.angle_alpha   90.00
_cell.angle_beta   90.00
_cell.angle_gamma   90.00
#
_symmetry.space_group_name_H-M   'P 1'
#
loop_
_entity.id
_entity.type
_entity.pdbx_description
1 polymer ?
#
loop_
_entity_poly.entity_id
_entity_poly.type
_entity_poly.pdbx_seq_one_letter_code
_entity_poly.pdbx_strand_id
1 'polypeptide(L)' 'MGNPQRFLGEVEQIFVCPVCLTEKPTRQGVTKIFENLHLTFCRCSHCYDTFRENPEYYITRLKGDYGDGPTTWVATCC' A
#
# COMPACT_ATOMS: atom_id res chain seq x y z
N MET A 1 30.48 9.68 -8.65
CA MET A 1 29.70 8.58 -8.04
C MET A 1 28.56 9.20 -7.26
N GLY A 2 27.31 8.80 -7.54
CA GLY A 2 26.13 9.33 -6.84
C GLY A 2 26.14 8.97 -5.36
N ASN A 3 25.45 9.76 -4.54
CA ASN A 3 25.25 9.51 -3.11
C ASN A 3 24.01 8.61 -2.95
N PRO A 4 24.15 7.30 -2.66
CA PRO A 4 23.02 6.38 -2.57
C PRO A 4 22.02 6.75 -1.46
N GLN A 5 22.51 7.32 -0.37
CA GLN A 5 21.68 7.72 0.78
C GLN A 5 20.69 8.83 0.41
N ARG A 6 21.06 9.70 -0.54
CA ARG A 6 20.14 10.72 -1.05
C ARG A 6 18.89 10.08 -1.68
N PHE A 7 19.06 9.04 -2.49
CA PHE A 7 17.95 8.37 -3.17
C PHE A 7 17.06 7.57 -2.20
N LEU A 8 17.66 6.98 -1.16
CA LEU A 8 16.88 6.31 -0.10
C LEU A 8 15.99 7.32 0.66
N GLY A 9 16.52 8.50 0.97
CA GLY A 9 15.75 9.55 1.64
C GLY A 9 14.56 10.07 0.83
N GLU A 10 14.60 9.97 -0.51
CA GLU A 10 13.49 10.37 -1.39
C GLU A 10 12.27 9.43 -1.25
N VAL A 11 12.49 8.15 -0.90
CA VAL A 11 11.43 7.14 -0.82
C VAL A 11 11.01 6.79 0.61
N GLU A 12 11.85 7.05 1.62
CA GLU A 12 11.55 6.77 3.04
C GLU A 12 10.28 7.46 3.57
N GLN A 13 9.89 8.58 2.95
CA GLN A 13 8.76 9.40 3.38
C GLN A 13 7.51 9.19 2.51
N ILE A 14 7.40 8.05 1.85
CA ILE A 14 6.27 7.70 0.99
C ILE A 14 5.50 6.52 1.58
N PHE A 15 4.18 6.54 1.46
CA PHE A 15 3.31 5.41 1.71
C PHE A 15 2.43 5.15 0.48
N VAL A 16 1.91 3.93 0.36
CA VAL A 16 0.94 3.57 -0.68
C VAL A 16 -0.44 3.44 -0.03
N CYS A 17 -1.43 4.16 -0.56
CA CYS A 17 -2.80 4.05 -0.05
C CYS A 17 -3.39 2.65 -0.34
N PRO A 18 -3.94 1.94 0.67
CA PRO A 18 -4.57 0.63 0.51
C PRO A 18 -5.72 0.55 -0.47
N VAL A 19 -6.31 1.68 -0.87
CA VAL A 19 -7.47 1.69 -1.78
C VAL A 19 -7.08 2.15 -3.19
N CYS A 20 -6.53 3.36 -3.33
CA CYS A 20 -6.20 3.90 -4.65
C CYS A 20 -4.80 3.55 -5.17
N LEU A 21 -3.97 2.84 -4.39
CA LEU A 21 -2.61 2.43 -4.75
C LEU A 21 -1.66 3.56 -5.16
N THR A 22 -2.02 4.81 -4.88
CA THR A 22 -1.17 5.94 -5.20
C THR A 22 -0.12 6.13 -4.11
N GLU A 23 1.13 6.29 -4.52
CA GLU A 23 2.21 6.77 -3.67
C GLU A 23 1.95 8.20 -3.20
N LYS A 24 2.08 8.43 -1.90
CA LYS A 24 1.85 9.73 -1.28
C LYS A 24 2.88 9.99 -0.20
N PRO A 25 3.28 11.26 0.02
CA PRO A 25 4.08 11.62 1.18
C PRO A 25 3.37 11.23 2.48
N THR A 26 4.08 10.70 3.47
CA THR A 26 3.56 10.34 4.82
C THR A 26 2.79 11.50 5.47
N ARG A 27 3.26 12.74 5.29
CA ARG A 27 2.56 13.96 5.74
C ARG A 27 1.15 14.12 5.17
N GLN A 28 0.78 13.46 4.07
CA GLN A 28 -0.55 13.48 3.45
C GLN A 28 -1.38 12.22 3.79
N GLY A 29 -0.89 11.37 4.68
CA GLY A 29 -1.58 10.18 5.15
C GLY A 29 -2.40 10.42 6.41
N VAL A 30 -3.36 9.52 6.66
CA VAL A 30 -4.00 9.33 7.96
C VAL A 30 -3.95 7.86 8.31
N THR A 31 -3.37 7.52 9.46
CA THR A 31 -3.29 6.13 9.94
C THR A 31 -4.55 5.77 10.71
N LYS A 32 -5.10 4.59 10.41
CA LYS A 32 -6.24 3.99 11.10
C LYS A 32 -5.86 2.57 11.53
N ILE A 33 -6.38 2.15 12.67
CA ILE A 33 -6.17 0.80 13.18
C ILE A 33 -7.41 -0.03 12.81
N PHE A 34 -7.18 -1.15 12.13
CA PHE A 34 -8.20 -2.13 11.78
C PHE A 34 -7.67 -3.52 12.11
N GLU A 35 -8.31 -4.26 13.02
CA GLU A 35 -7.88 -5.61 13.44
C GLU A 35 -6.37 -5.69 13.79
N ASN A 36 -5.89 -4.72 14.57
CA ASN A 36 -4.48 -4.58 14.97
C ASN A 36 -3.50 -4.23 13.83
N LEU A 37 -3.98 -4.01 12.61
CA LEU A 37 -3.18 -3.52 11.48
C LEU A 37 -3.20 -1.99 11.43
N HIS A 38 -2.02 -1.40 11.28
CA HIS A 38 -1.85 0.03 11.08
C HIS A 38 -1.88 0.34 9.58
N LEU A 39 -3.00 0.87 9.10
CA LEU A 39 -3.22 1.17 7.69
C LEU A 39 -3.22 2.68 7.46
N THR A 40 -2.38 3.17 6.56
CA THR A 40 -2.28 4.60 6.23
C THR A 40 -3.03 4.90 4.93
N PHE A 41 -4.05 5.74 5.00
CA PHE A 41 -4.91 6.10 3.86
C PHE A 41 -4.58 7.50 3.35
N CYS A 42 -4.85 7.77 2.06
CA CYS A 42 -4.92 9.16 1.59
C CYS A 42 -6.07 9.90 2.25
N ARG A 43 -5.94 11.22 2.40
CA ARG A 43 -7.02 12.12 2.87
C ARG A 43 -8.04 12.49 1.79
N CYS A 44 -8.06 11.73 0.72
CA CYS A 44 -9.07 11.78 -0.32
C CYS A 44 -10.44 11.40 0.29
N SER A 45 -11.52 12.05 -0.12
CA SER A 45 -12.86 11.84 0.47
C SER A 45 -13.38 10.42 0.32
N HIS A 46 -12.84 9.62 -0.60
CA HIS A 46 -13.39 8.33 -0.94
C HIS A 46 -12.68 7.14 -0.29
N CYS A 47 -11.34 7.13 -0.18
CA CYS A 47 -10.62 5.88 0.08
C CYS A 47 -10.94 5.23 1.43
N TYR A 48 -11.09 6.01 2.51
CA TYR A 48 -11.41 5.41 3.79
C TYR A 48 -12.84 4.85 3.79
N ASP A 49 -13.78 5.54 3.15
CA ASP A 49 -15.17 5.11 3.07
C ASP A 49 -15.29 3.84 2.22
N THR A 50 -14.65 3.78 1.05
CA THR A 50 -14.60 2.56 0.21
C THR A 50 -13.98 1.38 0.95
N PHE A 51 -12.91 1.62 1.73
CA PHE A 51 -12.29 0.57 2.54
C PHE A 51 -13.28 -0.01 3.55
N ARG A 52 -14.12 0.83 4.17
CA ARG A 52 -15.09 0.38 5.17
C ARG A 52 -16.25 -0.42 4.57
N GLU A 53 -16.58 -0.23 3.30
CA GLU A 53 -17.62 -1.00 2.62
C GLU A 53 -17.21 -2.46 2.38
N ASN A 54 -15.91 -2.71 2.14
CA ASN A 54 -15.39 -4.06 1.91
C ASN A 54 -13.94 -4.21 2.41
N PRO A 55 -13.71 -4.20 3.74
CA PRO A 55 -12.36 -4.19 4.29
C PRO A 55 -11.61 -5.49 3.98
N GLU A 56 -12.30 -6.64 4.01
CA GLU A 56 -11.71 -7.95 3.75
C GLU A 56 -11.04 -8.03 2.38
N TYR A 57 -11.69 -7.53 1.32
CA TYR A 57 -11.10 -7.47 -0.01
C TYR A 57 -9.74 -6.75 -0.02
N TYR A 58 -9.67 -5.58 0.61
CA TYR A 58 -8.43 -4.79 0.66
C TYR A 58 -7.37 -5.45 1.53
N ILE A 59 -7.75 -6.07 2.66
CA ILE A 59 -6.81 -6.81 3.51
C ILE A 59 -6.24 -8.03 2.80
N THR A 60 -7.07 -8.86 2.17
CA THR A 60 -6.64 -10.04 1.41
C THR A 60 -5.68 -9.66 0.29
N ARG A 61 -6.01 -8.60 -0.43
CA ARG A 61 -5.14 -7.99 -1.44
C ARG A 61 -3.79 -7.54 -0.89
N LEU A 62 -3.75 -6.89 0.27
CA LEU A 62 -2.50 -6.46 0.91
C LEU A 62 -1.65 -7.62 1.42
N LYS A 63 -2.29 -8.73 1.82
CA LYS A 63 -1.60 -9.98 2.18
C LYS A 63 -1.00 -10.70 0.97
N GLY A 64 -1.39 -10.32 -0.25
CA GLY A 64 -1.04 -11.04 -1.48
C GLY A 64 -1.73 -12.40 -1.57
N ASP A 65 -2.79 -12.62 -0.78
CA ASP A 65 -3.52 -13.90 -0.68
C ASP A 65 -4.62 -13.97 -1.73
N TYR A 66 -4.23 -13.75 -2.99
CA TYR A 66 -5.06 -14.11 -4.12
C TYR A 66 -4.87 -15.61 -4.32
N GLY A 67 -5.88 -16.41 -3.96
CA GLY A 67 -5.88 -17.85 -4.24
C GLY A 67 -5.35 -18.09 -5.64
N ASP A 68 -4.14 -18.67 -5.68
CA ASP A 68 -3.52 -19.31 -6.84
C ASP A 68 -3.93 -18.74 -8.21
N GLY A 69 -3.46 -17.53 -8.52
CA GLY A 69 -3.11 -17.23 -9.91
C GLY A 69 -2.17 -18.34 -10.43
N PRO A 70 -2.31 -18.80 -11.69
CA PRO A 70 -1.75 -20.08 -12.14
C PRO A 70 -0.27 -20.20 -11.80
N THR A 71 0.08 -21.34 -11.22
CA THR A 71 1.39 -21.75 -10.66
C THR A 71 2.53 -21.85 -11.68
N THR A 72 2.45 -21.18 -12.83
CA THR A 72 3.39 -21.30 -13.94
C THR A 72 4.11 -20.02 -14.34
N TRP A 73 3.84 -18.87 -13.72
CA TRP A 73 4.64 -17.67 -13.96
C TRP A 73 5.65 -17.50 -12.84
N VAL A 74 6.80 -18.17 -12.98
CA VAL A 74 8.03 -17.69 -12.38
C VAL A 74 8.31 -16.35 -13.05
N ALA A 75 7.87 -15.25 -12.43
CA ALA A 75 8.38 -13.94 -12.75
C ALA A 75 9.83 -13.90 -12.26
N THR A 76 10.74 -14.47 -13.05
CA THR A 76 12.16 -14.13 -12.95
C THR A 76 12.23 -12.65 -13.30
N CYS A 77 12.44 -11.80 -12.29
CA CYS A 77 12.81 -10.41 -12.53
C CYS A 77 14.06 -10.43 -13.44
N CYS A 78 13.90 -10.00 -14.69
CA CYS A 78 14.98 -9.84 -15.65
C CYS A 78 15.98 -8.78 -15.20
#